data_AF-A0A2S4N8Z4-F1
#
_entry.id   AF-A0A2S4N8Z4-F1
#
_cell.length_a   1.000
_cell.length_b   1.000
_cell.length_c   1.000
_cell.angle_alpha   90.00
_cell.angle_beta   90.00
_cell.angle_gamma   90.00
#
_symmetry.space_group_name_H-M   'P 1'
#
loop_
_entity.id
_entity.type
_entity.pdbx_description
1 polymer ?
#
loop_
_entity_poly.entity_id
_entity_poly.type
_entity_poly.pdbx_seq_one_letter_code
_entity_poly.pdbx_strand_id
1 'polypeptide(L)'
;MKIEDLSKVLDEIKIRFSSRFITYFIVYWLIFHWRISVALIWYDRSQIQAEGCRSIFEFIRKQLIVNNYHCEVFWYALGSTIAFPIIKTMILAFDAIIVVCRKNWISKINEDELFYKNIELEKNIDNINNVKLLDGQWIFSFSKFKDDKNNNIKTPQPIYIINGEWYSLNEEGIKTGPYFRIENFFLNEKKNQLSFTKNVIKPNGEITYFDKNKYNVLTLNNGNINFLRGTENGEEVDYEKIK
;
A
#
# COMPACT_ATOMS: atom_id res chain seq x y z
N MET A 1 38.46 -19.40 -44.05
CA MET A 1 38.46 -19.08 -42.61
C MET A 1 37.42 -19.97 -41.95
N LYS A 2 37.80 -20.86 -41.03
CA LYS A 2 36.86 -21.80 -40.42
C LYS A 2 36.07 -21.09 -39.31
N ILE A 3 34.87 -21.56 -39.00
CA ILE A 3 33.99 -20.98 -37.98
C ILE A 3 34.68 -20.95 -36.60
N GLU A 4 35.51 -21.95 -36.30
CA GLU A 4 36.32 -22.03 -35.07
C GLU A 4 37.36 -20.92 -34.95
N ASP A 5 37.96 -20.49 -36.06
CA ASP A 5 38.92 -19.37 -36.07
C ASP A 5 38.19 -18.04 -35.80
N LEU A 6 36.97 -17.91 -36.31
CA LEU A 6 36.14 -16.72 -36.15
C LEU A 6 35.62 -16.59 -34.71
N SER A 7 35.25 -17.71 -34.07
CA SER A 7 34.87 -17.74 -32.65
C SER A 7 36.01 -17.29 -31.74
N LYS A 8 37.23 -17.78 -31.97
CA LYS A 8 38.41 -17.39 -31.17
C LYS A 8 38.70 -15.89 -31.26
N VAL A 9 38.61 -15.33 -32.47
CA VAL A 9 38.80 -13.88 -32.68
C VAL A 9 37.72 -13.08 -31.95
N LEU A 10 36.45 -13.53 -31.98
CA LEU A 10 35.36 -12.86 -31.27
C LEU A 10 35.53 -12.92 -29.74
N ASP A 11 36.01 -14.05 -29.21
CA ASP A 11 36.28 -14.19 -27.78
C ASP A 11 37.43 -13.28 -27.33
N GLU A 12 38.51 -13.18 -28.11
CA GLU A 12 39.59 -12.23 -27.84
C GLU A 12 39.12 -10.77 -27.89
N ILE A 13 38.27 -10.42 -28.86
CA ILE A 13 37.66 -9.08 -28.94
C ILE A 13 36.79 -8.85 -27.70
N LYS A 14 35.94 -9.80 -27.32
CA LYS A 14 35.07 -9.70 -26.16
C LYS A 14 35.87 -9.49 -24.87
N ILE A 15 36.99 -10.20 -24.69
CA ILE A 15 37.87 -10.03 -23.52
C ILE A 15 38.43 -8.59 -23.48
N ARG A 16 38.86 -8.05 -24.63
CA ARG A 16 39.37 -6.67 -24.71
C ARG A 16 38.27 -5.64 -24.45
N PHE A 17 37.08 -5.83 -25.00
CA PHE A 17 35.93 -4.96 -24.75
C PHE A 17 35.37 -5.07 -23.32
N SER A 18 35.70 -6.14 -22.60
CA SER A 18 35.39 -6.30 -21.18
C SER A 18 36.32 -5.48 -20.26
N SER A 19 37.40 -4.91 -20.79
CA SER A 19 38.23 -3.97 -20.06
C SER A 19 37.51 -2.63 -19.92
N ARG A 20 37.25 -2.19 -18.68
CA ARG A 20 36.61 -0.90 -18.39
C ARG A 20 37.32 0.27 -19.06
N PHE A 21 38.65 0.21 -19.13
CA PHE A 21 39.44 1.23 -19.81
C PHE A 21 39.11 1.31 -21.30
N ILE A 22 39.04 0.17 -21.99
CA ILE A 22 38.72 0.11 -23.42
C ILE A 22 37.27 0.58 -23.64
N THR A 23 36.34 0.18 -22.78
CA THR A 23 34.95 0.65 -22.85
C THR A 23 34.88 2.18 -22.70
N TYR A 24 35.50 2.75 -21.66
CA TYR A 24 35.51 4.20 -21.47
C TYR A 24 36.24 4.93 -22.60
N PHE A 25 37.34 4.39 -23.09
CA PHE A 25 38.07 4.94 -24.22
C PHE A 25 37.18 5.05 -25.47
N ILE A 26 36.44 3.98 -25.78
CA ILE A 26 35.50 3.98 -26.92
C ILE A 26 34.38 4.99 -26.70
N VAL A 27 33.80 5.05 -25.49
CA VAL A 27 32.73 6.01 -25.17
C VAL A 27 33.22 7.45 -25.31
N TYR A 28 34.37 7.80 -24.72
CA TYR A 28 34.94 9.14 -24.86
C TYR A 28 35.34 9.43 -26.29
N TRP A 29 35.90 8.47 -27.02
CA TRP A 29 36.19 8.63 -28.44
C TRP A 29 34.94 8.98 -29.24
N LEU A 30 33.83 8.27 -29.02
CA LEU A 30 32.56 8.53 -29.69
C LEU A 30 32.00 9.92 -29.35
N ILE A 31 32.18 10.41 -28.12
CA ILE A 31 31.72 11.73 -27.69
C ILE A 31 32.57 12.84 -28.31
N PHE A 32 33.90 12.75 -28.20
CA PHE A 32 34.81 13.79 -28.69
C PHE A 32 34.89 13.82 -30.22
N HIS A 33 34.74 12.67 -30.89
CA HIS A 33 34.72 12.54 -32.35
C HIS A 33 33.31 12.29 -32.91
N TRP A 34 32.27 12.80 -32.25
CA TRP A 34 30.87 12.54 -32.62
C TRP A 34 30.55 12.83 -34.10
N ARG A 35 31.15 13.86 -34.71
CA ARG A 35 30.95 14.17 -36.14
C ARG A 35 31.42 13.04 -37.06
N ILE A 36 32.53 12.40 -36.70
CA ILE A 36 33.05 11.23 -37.41
C ILE A 36 32.10 10.05 -37.23
N SER A 37 31.64 9.82 -35.99
CA SER A 37 30.68 8.75 -35.68
C SER A 37 29.37 8.91 -36.46
N VAL A 38 28.81 10.13 -36.50
CA VAL A 38 27.58 10.44 -37.26
C VAL A 38 27.82 10.26 -38.75
N ALA A 39 28.95 10.74 -39.30
CA ALA A 39 29.26 10.59 -40.72
C ALA A 39 29.47 9.12 -41.14
N LEU A 40 29.97 8.27 -40.23
CA LEU A 40 30.12 6.83 -40.48
C LEU A 40 28.79 6.07 -40.41
N ILE A 41 27.90 6.42 -39.47
CA ILE A 41 26.60 5.75 -39.29
C ILE A 41 25.59 6.23 -40.33
N TRP A 42 25.56 7.54 -40.60
CA TRP A 42 24.66 8.21 -41.55
C TRP A 42 25.47 8.89 -42.64
N TYR A 43 26.08 8.07 -43.49
CA TYR A 43 26.81 8.57 -44.65
C TYR A 43 25.88 9.32 -45.61
N ASP A 44 26.08 10.63 -45.70
CA ASP A 44 25.44 11.49 -46.70
C ASP A 44 26.51 12.20 -47.54
N ARG A 45 26.59 11.80 -48.81
CA ARG A 45 27.55 12.36 -49.76
C ARG A 45 27.33 13.86 -49.99
N SER A 46 26.09 14.34 -49.93
CA SER A 46 25.78 15.76 -50.15
C SER A 46 26.32 16.63 -49.00
N GLN A 47 26.17 16.16 -47.76
CA GLN A 47 26.69 16.84 -46.56
C GLN A 47 28.21 16.84 -46.52
N ILE A 48 28.85 15.72 -46.88
CA ILE A 48 30.32 15.62 -46.93
C ILE A 48 30.91 16.54 -48.00
N GLN A 49 30.24 16.67 -49.14
CA GLN A 49 30.65 17.60 -50.20
C GLN A 49 30.41 19.07 -49.81
N ALA A 50 29.35 19.36 -49.05
CA ALA A 50 29.09 20.70 -48.50
C ALA A 50 30.19 21.17 -47.52
N GLU A 51 30.84 20.24 -46.81
CA GLU A 51 32.01 20.54 -45.98
C GLU A 51 33.34 20.70 -46.78
N GLY A 52 33.27 20.63 -48.11
CA GLY A 52 34.41 20.78 -49.00
C GLY A 52 35.30 19.54 -49.09
N CYS A 53 34.78 18.36 -48.72
CA CYS A 53 35.51 17.10 -48.78
C CYS A 53 35.01 16.24 -49.96
N ARG A 54 35.93 15.64 -50.71
CA ARG A 54 35.61 14.81 -51.89
C ARG A 54 35.21 13.39 -51.51
N SER A 55 35.62 12.94 -50.32
CA SER A 55 35.36 11.60 -49.79
C SER A 55 35.18 11.62 -48.27
N ILE A 56 34.57 10.56 -47.72
CA ILE A 56 34.47 10.37 -46.27
C ILE A 56 35.84 10.26 -45.60
N PHE A 57 36.83 9.66 -46.28
CA PHE A 57 38.19 9.56 -45.73
C PHE A 57 38.85 10.94 -45.60
N GLU A 58 38.62 11.83 -46.56
CA GLU A 58 39.11 13.20 -46.51
C GLU A 58 38.43 14.00 -45.39
N PHE A 59 37.12 13.80 -45.20
CA PHE A 59 36.36 14.35 -44.08
C PHE A 59 36.90 13.87 -42.73
N ILE A 60 37.11 12.56 -42.57
CA ILE A 60 37.68 11.97 -41.34
C ILE A 60 39.07 12.56 -41.09
N ARG A 61 39.93 12.62 -42.11
CA ARG A 61 41.28 13.19 -41.97
C ARG A 61 41.22 14.65 -41.54
N LYS A 62 40.34 15.45 -42.16
CA LYS A 62 40.15 16.86 -41.82
C LYS A 62 39.65 17.04 -40.38
N GLN A 63 38.63 16.26 -39.97
CA GLN A 63 38.11 16.32 -38.61
C GLN A 63 39.13 15.83 -37.57
N LEU A 64 39.95 14.82 -37.88
CA LEU A 64 41.03 14.38 -36.97
C LEU A 64 42.14 15.44 -36.83
N ILE A 65 42.48 16.18 -37.90
CA ILE A 65 43.51 17.23 -37.81
C ILE A 65 42.99 18.47 -37.04
N VAL A 66 41.74 18.85 -37.27
CA VAL A 66 41.14 20.03 -36.63
C VAL A 66 40.85 19.77 -35.15
N ASN A 67 40.46 18.55 -34.79
CA ASN A 67 40.05 18.19 -33.45
C ASN A 67 41.24 17.62 -32.67
N ASN A 68 41.91 18.45 -31.87
CA ASN A 68 43.16 18.10 -31.16
C ASN A 68 42.95 17.21 -29.91
N TYR A 69 41.77 16.63 -29.74
CA TYR A 69 41.37 15.89 -28.53
C TYR A 69 41.92 14.45 -28.43
N HIS A 70 42.85 14.05 -29.32
CA HIS A 70 43.36 12.68 -29.39
C HIS A 70 43.94 12.18 -28.05
N CYS A 71 44.74 13.03 -27.40
CA CYS A 71 45.33 12.69 -26.12
C CYS A 71 44.35 12.89 -24.96
N GLU A 72 43.40 13.80 -25.08
CA GLU A 72 42.42 14.07 -24.03
C GLU A 72 41.49 12.89 -23.81
N VAL A 73 41.02 12.24 -24.88
CA VAL A 73 40.20 11.02 -24.82
C VAL A 73 40.87 9.93 -23.98
N PHE A 74 42.18 9.74 -24.16
CA PHE A 74 42.96 8.77 -23.38
C PHE A 74 42.98 9.12 -21.89
N TRP A 75 43.25 10.38 -21.56
CA TRP A 75 43.29 10.83 -20.16
C TRP A 75 41.93 10.78 -19.46
N TYR A 76 40.84 11.14 -20.17
CA TYR A 76 39.48 11.00 -19.63
C TYR A 76 39.10 9.54 -19.38
N ALA A 77 39.46 8.64 -20.29
CA ALA A 77 39.22 7.20 -20.13
C ALA A 77 40.03 6.62 -18.96
N LEU A 78 41.30 6.99 -18.83
CA LEU A 78 42.16 6.58 -17.72
C LEU A 78 41.64 7.11 -16.39
N GLY A 79 41.34 8.41 -16.32
CA GLY A 79 40.78 9.05 -15.13
C GLY A 79 39.46 8.42 -14.70
N SER A 80 38.55 8.13 -15.64
CA SER A 80 37.27 7.50 -15.34
C SER A 80 37.42 6.05 -14.87
N THR A 81 38.41 5.31 -15.39
CA THR A 81 38.69 3.95 -14.95
C THR A 81 39.12 3.90 -13.49
N ILE A 82 39.89 4.90 -13.04
CA ILE A 82 40.36 5.02 -11.65
C ILE A 82 39.28 5.62 -10.74
N ALA A 83 38.56 6.64 -11.22
CA ALA A 83 37.54 7.34 -10.43
C ALA A 83 36.30 6.47 -10.18
N PHE A 84 35.90 5.63 -11.14
CA PHE A 84 34.67 4.85 -11.04
C PHE A 84 34.61 3.91 -9.81
N PRO A 85 35.64 3.09 -9.50
CA PRO A 85 35.68 2.31 -8.27
C PRO A 85 35.53 3.15 -7.00
N ILE A 86 36.14 4.34 -6.95
CA ILE A 86 36.08 5.25 -5.80
C ILE A 86 34.66 5.75 -5.61
N ILE A 87 34.04 6.27 -6.67
CA ILE A 87 32.65 6.76 -6.66
C ILE A 87 31.69 5.62 -6.26
N LYS A 88 31.87 4.43 -6.84
CA LYS A 88 31.07 3.25 -6.49
C LYS A 88 31.18 2.91 -5.01
N THR A 89 32.40 2.94 -4.46
CA THR A 89 32.63 2.66 -3.04
C THR A 89 31.98 3.73 -2.16
N MET A 90 32.04 5.01 -2.54
CA MET A 90 31.37 6.10 -1.81
C MET A 90 29.85 5.91 -1.79
N ILE A 91 29.24 5.54 -2.91
CA ILE A 91 27.79 5.28 -2.99
C ILE A 91 27.41 4.12 -2.06
N LEU A 92 28.17 3.02 -2.08
CA LEU A 92 27.91 1.88 -1.21
C LEU A 92 28.08 2.23 0.28
N ALA A 93 29.07 3.06 0.62
CA ALA A 93 29.26 3.53 1.98
C ALA A 93 28.10 4.43 2.44
N PHE A 94 27.63 5.32 1.57
CA PHE A 94 26.47 6.17 1.86
C PHE A 94 25.19 5.35 2.08
N ASP A 95 24.95 4.36 1.24
CA ASP A 95 23.81 3.44 1.38
C ASP A 95 23.87 2.67 2.72
N ALA A 96 25.05 2.18 3.09
CA ALA A 96 25.25 1.51 4.38
C ALA A 96 24.94 2.44 5.58
N ILE A 97 25.34 3.71 5.52
CA ILE A 97 25.02 4.71 6.55
C ILE A 97 23.50 4.91 6.66
N ILE A 98 22.80 5.07 5.54
CA ILE A 98 21.34 5.22 5.52
C ILE A 98 20.68 4.01 6.18
N VAL A 99 21.11 2.80 5.84
CA VAL A 99 20.56 1.56 6.42
C VAL A 99 20.75 1.51 7.94
N VAL A 100 21.93 1.89 8.45
CA VAL A 100 22.20 1.93 9.89
C VAL A 100 21.33 2.99 10.58
N CYS A 101 21.25 4.21 10.03
CA CYS A 101 20.40 5.27 10.57
C CYS A 101 18.93 4.83 10.63
N ARG A 102 18.42 4.21 9.56
CA ARG A 102 17.05 3.68 9.50
C ARG A 102 16.80 2.64 10.59
N LYS A 103 17.72 1.68 10.78
CA LYS A 103 17.58 0.66 11.83
C LYS A 103 17.55 1.28 13.23
N ASN A 104 18.43 2.23 13.51
CA ASN A 104 18.46 2.93 14.81
C ASN A 104 17.21 3.78 15.06
N TRP A 105 16.61 4.36 14.02
CA TRP A 105 15.34 5.07 14.15
C TRP A 105 14.17 4.11 14.45
N ILE A 106 14.10 2.98 13.74
CA ILE A 106 13.08 1.96 13.99
C ILE A 106 13.20 1.38 15.40
N SER A 107 14.42 1.12 15.88
CA SER A 107 14.61 0.63 17.25
C SER A 107 14.14 1.64 18.29
N LYS A 108 14.43 2.93 18.10
CA LYS A 108 13.94 4.00 18.99
C LYS A 108 12.42 4.11 19.00
N ILE A 109 11.78 4.06 17.83
CA ILE A 109 10.30 4.07 17.74
C ILE A 109 9.71 2.84 18.43
N ASN A 110 10.34 1.68 18.28
CA ASN A 110 9.92 0.45 18.93
C ASN A 110 10.26 0.39 20.42
N GLU A 111 11.05 1.33 20.95
CA GLU A 111 11.33 1.47 22.39
C GLU A 111 10.48 2.58 23.03
N ASP A 112 9.81 3.41 22.23
CA ASP A 112 8.90 4.44 22.73
C ASP A 112 7.67 3.79 23.37
N GLU A 113 7.56 3.94 24.70
CA GLU A 113 6.45 3.45 25.54
C GLU A 113 5.08 3.93 25.03
N LEU A 114 5.03 5.13 24.44
CA LEU A 114 3.84 5.70 23.81
C LEU A 114 3.37 4.90 22.59
N PHE A 115 4.29 4.30 21.82
CA PHE A 115 3.95 3.49 20.66
C PHE A 115 3.28 2.17 21.08
N TYR A 116 3.85 1.47 22.08
CA TYR A 116 3.22 0.27 22.64
C TYR A 116 1.87 0.57 23.27
N LYS A 117 1.77 1.66 24.01
CA LYS A 117 0.49 2.10 24.61
C LYS A 117 -0.56 2.37 23.54
N ASN A 118 -0.19 2.98 22.41
CA ASN A 118 -1.12 3.22 21.31
C ASN A 118 -1.55 1.92 20.62
N ILE A 119 -0.63 0.97 20.38
CA ILE A 119 -0.97 -0.36 19.83
C ILE A 119 -1.88 -1.13 20.79
N GLU A 120 -1.62 -1.06 22.09
CA GLU A 120 -2.46 -1.71 23.10
C GLU A 120 -3.86 -1.10 23.14
N LEU A 121 -3.96 0.23 23.07
CA LEU A 121 -5.24 0.92 22.97
C LEU A 121 -6.00 0.56 21.69
N GLU A 122 -5.32 0.46 20.54
CA GLU A 122 -5.92 0.06 19.27
C GLU A 122 -6.47 -1.38 19.33
N LYS A 123 -5.68 -2.32 19.86
CA LYS A 123 -6.13 -3.71 20.10
C LYS A 123 -7.30 -3.78 21.08
N ASN A 124 -7.31 -2.95 22.11
CA ASN A 124 -8.41 -2.88 23.06
C ASN A 124 -9.67 -2.31 22.41
N ILE A 125 -9.55 -1.32 21.53
CA ILE A 125 -10.68 -0.79 20.74
C ILE A 125 -11.25 -1.86 19.80
N ASP A 126 -10.40 -2.61 19.10
CA ASP A 126 -10.82 -3.71 18.22
C ASP A 126 -11.55 -4.82 18.99
N ASN A 127 -11.06 -5.16 20.18
CA ASN A 127 -11.73 -6.11 21.07
C ASN A 127 -13.10 -5.61 21.55
N ILE A 128 -13.24 -4.30 21.79
CA ILE A 128 -14.50 -3.70 22.21
C ILE A 128 -15.52 -3.65 21.06
N ASN A 129 -15.07 -3.54 19.80
CA ASN A 129 -15.94 -3.54 18.62
C ASN A 129 -16.29 -4.95 18.10
N ASN A 130 -15.94 -6.02 18.83
CA ASN A 130 -16.22 -7.38 18.40
C ASN A 130 -17.70 -7.74 18.57
N VAL A 131 -18.49 -7.54 17.51
CA VAL A 131 -19.96 -7.73 17.48
C VAL A 131 -20.38 -9.16 17.84
N LYS A 132 -19.44 -10.12 17.78
CA LYS A 132 -19.64 -11.51 18.21
C LYS A 132 -20.01 -11.65 19.69
N LEU A 133 -19.69 -10.67 20.53
CA LEU A 133 -20.15 -10.65 21.93
C LEU A 133 -21.68 -10.63 22.05
N LEU A 134 -22.37 -10.16 21.01
CA LEU A 134 -23.82 -10.10 20.93
C LEU A 134 -24.45 -11.39 20.39
N ASP A 135 -23.65 -12.38 19.97
CA ASP A 135 -24.17 -13.62 19.42
C ASP A 135 -25.02 -14.38 20.46
N GLY A 136 -26.21 -14.83 20.03
CA GLY A 136 -27.14 -15.55 20.88
C GLY A 136 -28.61 -15.16 20.71
N GLN A 137 -29.47 -15.76 21.55
CA GLN A 137 -30.90 -15.45 21.64
C GLN A 137 -31.13 -14.27 22.58
N TRP A 138 -31.93 -13.32 22.12
CA TRP A 138 -32.37 -12.17 22.90
C TRP A 138 -33.89 -12.06 22.84
N ILE A 139 -34.50 -11.57 23.91
CA ILE A 139 -35.91 -11.19 23.94
C ILE A 139 -36.00 -9.69 23.80
N PHE A 140 -36.66 -9.27 22.74
CA PHE A 140 -36.97 -7.88 22.48
C PHE A 140 -38.30 -7.52 23.16
N SER A 141 -38.31 -6.50 24.02
CA SER A 141 -39.53 -6.02 24.68
C SER A 141 -39.79 -4.56 24.34
N PHE A 142 -40.89 -4.28 23.63
CA PHE A 142 -41.40 -2.92 23.38
C PHE A 142 -42.08 -2.36 24.66
N SER A 143 -41.37 -2.26 25.77
CA SER A 143 -41.98 -1.87 27.06
C SER A 143 -42.54 -0.45 27.11
N LYS A 144 -42.39 0.36 26.04
CA LYS A 144 -42.90 1.75 25.96
C LYS A 144 -43.91 2.04 24.85
N PHE A 145 -44.23 1.11 23.95
CA PHE A 145 -45.30 1.32 22.96
C PHE A 145 -46.67 0.97 23.57
N LYS A 146 -47.24 1.87 24.38
CA LYS A 146 -48.70 1.96 24.48
C LYS A 146 -49.18 2.66 23.22
N ASP A 147 -49.65 1.89 22.25
CA ASP A 147 -50.44 2.46 21.16
C ASP A 147 -51.79 2.85 21.77
N ASP A 148 -51.99 4.15 22.02
CA ASP A 148 -53.21 4.72 22.65
C ASP A 148 -54.50 4.44 21.85
N LYS A 149 -54.43 3.71 20.74
CA LYS A 149 -55.59 3.41 19.90
C LYS A 149 -55.93 1.94 19.73
N ASN A 150 -55.08 0.99 20.13
CA ASN A 150 -55.43 -0.43 20.14
C ASN A 150 -54.64 -1.11 21.25
N ASN A 151 -55.37 -1.70 22.21
CA ASN A 151 -54.89 -2.45 23.38
C ASN A 151 -54.08 -3.73 23.05
N ASN A 152 -53.35 -3.74 21.94
CA ASN A 152 -52.48 -4.84 21.53
C ASN A 152 -51.16 -4.70 22.27
N ILE A 153 -51.05 -5.41 23.40
CA ILE A 153 -49.79 -5.68 24.07
C ILE A 153 -48.86 -6.31 23.02
N LYS A 154 -47.83 -5.58 22.57
CA LYS A 154 -46.80 -6.16 21.70
C LYS A 154 -46.07 -7.23 22.52
N THR A 155 -46.29 -8.49 22.16
CA THR A 155 -45.64 -9.63 22.81
C THR A 155 -44.13 -9.54 22.60
N PRO A 156 -43.33 -9.89 23.62
CA PRO A 156 -41.88 -9.95 23.46
C PRO A 156 -41.51 -10.84 22.28
N GLN A 157 -40.62 -10.38 21.41
CA GLN A 157 -40.21 -11.14 20.22
C GLN A 157 -38.80 -11.71 20.42
N PRO A 158 -38.61 -13.02 20.27
CA PRO A 158 -37.28 -13.61 20.29
C PRO A 158 -36.53 -13.25 19.01
N ILE A 159 -35.31 -12.75 19.18
CA ILE A 159 -34.38 -12.44 18.10
C ILE A 159 -33.10 -13.26 18.29
N TYR A 160 -32.39 -13.47 17.19
CA TYR A 160 -31.11 -14.17 17.19
C TYR A 160 -30.08 -13.33 16.46
N ILE A 161 -28.92 -13.14 17.08
CA ILE A 161 -27.79 -12.41 16.49
C ILE A 161 -26.67 -13.39 16.17
N ILE A 162 -26.11 -13.29 14.96
CA ILE A 162 -24.95 -14.08 14.50
C ILE A 162 -23.98 -13.15 13.77
N ASN A 163 -22.76 -12.98 14.27
CA ASN A 163 -21.75 -12.08 13.70
C ASN A 163 -22.32 -10.68 13.38
N GLY A 164 -23.20 -10.16 14.24
CA GLY A 164 -23.84 -8.85 14.06
C GLY A 164 -25.02 -8.80 13.10
N GLU A 165 -25.45 -9.92 12.51
CA GLU A 165 -26.66 -9.98 11.70
C GLU A 165 -27.87 -10.35 12.55
N TRP A 166 -28.98 -9.65 12.33
CA TRP A 166 -30.21 -9.77 13.11
C TRP A 166 -31.23 -10.64 12.39
N TYR A 167 -31.64 -11.71 13.07
CA TYR A 167 -32.69 -12.64 12.62
C TYR A 167 -33.87 -12.59 13.59
N SER A 168 -35.11 -12.59 13.08
CA SER A 168 -36.28 -12.89 13.93
C SER A 168 -36.53 -14.39 13.98
N LEU A 169 -36.97 -14.89 15.13
CA LEU A 169 -37.40 -16.28 15.27
C LEU A 169 -38.92 -16.34 15.04
N ASN A 170 -39.36 -17.22 14.14
CA ASN A 170 -40.78 -17.51 13.99
C ASN A 170 -41.28 -18.41 15.14
N GLU A 171 -42.59 -18.68 15.19
CA GLU A 171 -43.22 -19.52 16.23
C GLU A 171 -42.66 -20.95 16.31
N GLU A 172 -42.03 -21.43 15.23
CA GLU A 172 -41.39 -22.74 15.13
C GLU A 172 -39.88 -22.71 15.49
N GLY A 173 -39.34 -21.54 15.87
CA GLY A 173 -37.92 -21.36 16.20
C GLY A 173 -36.98 -21.28 14.99
N ILE A 174 -37.54 -21.15 13.78
CA ILE A 174 -36.80 -20.99 12.53
C ILE A 174 -36.37 -19.51 12.40
N LYS A 175 -35.09 -19.30 12.08
CA LYS A 175 -34.50 -17.99 11.85
C LYS A 175 -35.00 -17.43 10.51
N THR A 176 -35.55 -16.23 10.54
CA THR A 176 -36.01 -15.48 9.37
C THR A 176 -35.21 -14.18 9.28
N GLY A 177 -34.78 -13.77 8.09
CA GLY A 177 -33.87 -12.63 7.88
C GLY A 177 -32.59 -13.01 7.10
N PRO A 178 -31.50 -12.21 7.19
CA PRO A 178 -31.28 -11.12 8.15
C PRO A 178 -31.98 -9.81 7.74
N TYR A 179 -32.58 -9.12 8.71
CA TYR A 179 -33.28 -7.84 8.47
C TYR A 179 -32.41 -6.62 8.77
N PHE A 180 -31.44 -6.79 9.66
CA PHE A 180 -30.52 -5.73 10.04
C PHE A 180 -29.09 -6.25 10.21
N ARG A 181 -28.12 -5.37 9.98
CA ARG A 181 -26.72 -5.59 10.34
C ARG A 181 -26.28 -4.54 11.36
N ILE A 182 -25.78 -5.00 12.50
CA ILE A 182 -25.14 -4.18 13.52
C ILE A 182 -23.73 -3.83 13.04
N GLU A 183 -23.43 -2.54 12.93
CA GLU A 183 -22.09 -2.07 12.53
C GLU A 183 -21.24 -1.73 13.74
N ASN A 184 -21.82 -1.05 14.73
CA ASN A 184 -21.13 -0.64 15.96
C ASN A 184 -22.04 -0.85 17.16
N PHE A 185 -21.45 -1.11 18.31
CA PHE A 185 -22.13 -1.16 19.60
C PHE A 185 -21.29 -0.49 20.67
N PHE A 186 -21.96 0.07 21.67
CA PHE A 186 -21.40 0.89 22.73
C PHE A 186 -22.06 0.51 24.05
N LEU A 187 -21.27 0.24 25.08
CA LEU A 187 -21.76 0.05 26.44
C LEU A 187 -21.57 1.33 27.26
N ASN A 188 -22.66 1.85 27.79
CA ASN A 188 -22.67 2.91 28.80
C ASN A 188 -22.67 2.28 30.19
N GLU A 189 -21.51 2.20 30.84
CA GLU A 189 -21.38 1.55 32.15
C GLU A 189 -22.15 2.27 33.25
N LYS A 190 -22.14 3.60 33.22
CA LYS A 190 -22.84 4.43 34.23
C LYS A 190 -24.33 4.12 34.28
N LYS A 191 -24.90 3.64 33.18
CA LYS A 191 -26.31 3.29 33.06
C LYS A 191 -26.54 1.79 32.88
N ASN A 192 -25.48 0.99 32.72
CA ASN A 192 -25.53 -0.39 32.27
C ASN A 192 -26.38 -0.59 30.99
N GLN A 193 -26.14 0.23 29.97
CA GLN A 193 -26.95 0.25 28.73
C GLN A 193 -26.08 -0.01 27.51
N LEU A 194 -26.42 -0.99 26.69
CA LEU A 194 -25.77 -1.22 25.39
C LEU A 194 -26.57 -0.55 24.27
N SER A 195 -26.00 0.46 23.62
CA SER A 195 -26.52 1.07 22.40
C SER A 195 -25.81 0.51 21.17
N PHE A 196 -26.47 0.47 20.03
CA PHE A 196 -25.85 -0.01 18.79
C PHE A 196 -26.43 0.71 17.58
N THR A 197 -25.66 0.75 16.49
CA THR A 197 -26.10 1.26 15.19
C THR A 197 -26.39 0.08 14.28
N LYS A 198 -27.59 0.06 13.69
CA LYS A 198 -28.02 -0.97 12.75
C LYS A 198 -28.33 -0.38 11.38
N ASN A 199 -28.00 -1.12 10.33
CA ASN A 199 -28.44 -0.84 8.96
C ASN A 199 -29.52 -1.84 8.54
N VAL A 200 -30.46 -1.39 7.72
CA VAL A 200 -31.53 -2.25 7.18
C VAL A 200 -30.99 -3.01 5.98
N ILE A 201 -31.18 -4.33 5.99
CA ILE A 201 -30.87 -5.19 4.85
C ILE A 201 -32.17 -5.37 4.06
N LYS A 202 -32.18 -4.90 2.81
CA LYS A 202 -33.31 -5.11 1.92
C LYS A 202 -33.35 -6.56 1.40
N PRO A 203 -34.50 -7.06 0.91
CA PRO A 203 -34.63 -8.40 0.34
C PRO A 203 -33.70 -8.70 -0.85
N ASN A 204 -33.24 -7.66 -1.55
CA ASN A 204 -32.26 -7.76 -2.65
C ASN A 204 -30.79 -7.72 -2.17
N GLY A 205 -30.55 -7.68 -0.86
CA GLY A 205 -29.22 -7.59 -0.26
C GLY A 205 -28.63 -6.17 -0.20
N GLU A 206 -29.32 -5.15 -0.71
CA GLU A 206 -28.87 -3.76 -0.59
C GLU A 206 -29.00 -3.28 0.86
N ILE A 207 -27.97 -2.57 1.32
CA ILE A 207 -27.92 -1.97 2.65
C ILE A 207 -28.36 -0.51 2.53
N THR A 208 -29.43 -0.14 3.24
CA THR A 208 -29.82 1.27 3.40
C THR A 208 -29.41 1.77 4.77
N TYR A 209 -28.62 2.85 4.76
CA TYR A 209 -28.17 3.54 5.97
C TYR A 209 -29.36 4.18 6.68
N PHE A 210 -29.59 3.78 7.93
CA PHE A 210 -30.45 4.52 8.83
C PHE A 210 -29.62 5.60 9.55
N ASP A 211 -30.26 6.73 9.79
CA ASP A 211 -29.71 8.03 10.22
C ASP A 211 -28.47 7.96 11.15
N LYS A 212 -27.37 8.61 10.73
CA LYS A 212 -26.03 8.60 11.36
C LYS A 212 -25.94 9.39 12.66
N ASN A 213 -27.02 10.01 13.12
CA ASN A 213 -26.97 10.96 14.22
C ASN A 213 -27.34 10.32 15.55
N LYS A 214 -26.37 9.63 16.16
CA LYS A 214 -25.88 9.88 17.53
C LYS A 214 -25.05 8.70 18.04
N TYR A 215 -24.14 9.07 18.95
CA TYR A 215 -23.40 8.25 19.91
C TYR A 215 -21.98 7.84 19.51
N ASN A 216 -21.04 8.43 20.26
CA ASN A 216 -19.61 8.17 20.29
C ASN A 216 -19.19 7.98 21.78
N VAL A 217 -18.43 6.90 22.02
CA VAL A 217 -17.39 6.66 23.05
C VAL A 217 -17.72 6.11 24.46
N LEU A 218 -16.98 5.03 24.76
CA LEU A 218 -16.92 3.98 25.81
C LEU A 218 -16.24 4.33 27.15
N THR A 219 -16.53 3.51 28.18
CA THR A 219 -15.51 2.91 29.10
C THR A 219 -15.95 1.47 29.47
N LEU A 220 -14.97 0.61 29.79
CA LEU A 220 -14.95 -0.85 30.10
C LEU A 220 -14.60 -1.31 31.54
N ASN A 221 -15.47 -1.99 32.29
CA ASN A 221 -15.19 -2.68 33.55
C ASN A 221 -16.17 -3.88 33.71
N ASN A 222 -15.71 -5.04 33.25
CA ASN A 222 -16.11 -6.41 33.60
C ASN A 222 -17.50 -6.64 34.24
N GLY A 223 -18.45 -7.18 33.46
CA GLY A 223 -19.63 -7.85 34.03
C GLY A 223 -20.61 -8.37 32.98
N ASN A 224 -21.01 -9.64 33.12
CA ASN A 224 -21.98 -10.35 32.26
C ASN A 224 -23.19 -9.48 31.84
N ILE A 225 -23.32 -9.24 30.53
CA ILE A 225 -24.38 -8.43 29.94
C ILE A 225 -25.63 -9.29 29.78
N ASN A 226 -26.58 -9.19 30.71
CA ASN A 226 -27.88 -9.87 30.64
C ASN A 226 -29.00 -8.96 30.09
N PHE A 227 -28.73 -7.67 29.86
CA PHE A 227 -29.72 -6.67 29.48
C PHE A 227 -29.11 -5.65 28.49
N LEU A 228 -29.82 -5.30 27.41
CA LEU A 228 -29.46 -4.25 26.47
C LEU A 228 -30.54 -3.16 26.48
N ARG A 229 -30.15 -1.91 26.24
CA ARG A 229 -31.09 -0.78 26.10
C ARG A 229 -30.58 0.13 25.00
N GLY A 230 -31.31 0.17 23.89
CA GLY A 230 -30.98 0.93 22.68
C GLY A 230 -31.97 2.05 22.40
N THR A 231 -31.74 2.76 21.28
CA THR A 231 -32.73 3.67 20.70
C THR A 231 -33.03 3.26 19.26
N GLU A 232 -34.30 3.06 18.92
CA GLU A 232 -34.75 2.76 17.57
C GLU A 232 -35.73 3.85 17.12
N ASN A 233 -35.50 4.49 15.97
CA ASN A 233 -36.33 5.58 15.45
C ASN A 233 -36.54 6.75 16.44
N GLY A 234 -35.56 7.01 17.33
CA GLY A 234 -35.65 8.06 18.35
C GLY A 234 -36.31 7.65 19.66
N GLU A 235 -36.71 6.38 19.81
CA GLU A 235 -37.38 5.86 21.01
C GLU A 235 -36.52 4.83 21.74
N GLU A 236 -36.56 4.84 23.08
CA GLU A 236 -35.80 3.89 23.93
C GLU A 236 -36.42 2.48 23.88
N VAL A 237 -35.58 1.45 23.71
CA VAL A 237 -36.00 0.06 23.62
C VAL A 237 -35.11 -0.86 24.46
N ASP A 238 -35.69 -1.88 25.10
CA ASP A 238 -35.02 -2.81 26.02
C ASP A 238 -34.96 -4.25 25.48
N TYR A 239 -33.87 -4.95 25.78
CA TYR A 239 -33.60 -6.33 25.39
C TYR A 239 -33.09 -7.12 26.59
N GLU A 240 -33.48 -8.38 26.71
CA GLU A 240 -33.00 -9.28 27.75
C GLU A 240 -32.37 -10.53 27.11
N LYS A 241 -31.20 -10.94 27.59
CA LYS A 241 -30.52 -12.14 27.07
C LYS A 241 -31.20 -13.39 27.61
N ILE A 242 -31.59 -14.31 26.74
CA ILE A 242 -32.03 -15.64 27.19
C ILE A 242 -30.78 -16.48 27.46
N LYS A 243 -30.68 -17.04 28.67
CA LYS A 243 -29.63 -18.00 29.02
C LYS A 243 -29.83 -19.34 28.34
#